data_AF-A0A3D5DFL1-F1
#
_entry.id   AF-A0A3D5DFL1-F1
#
_cell.length_a   1.000
_cell.length_b   1.000
_cell.length_c   1.000
_cell.angle_alpha   90.00
_cell.angle_beta   90.00
_cell.angle_gamma   90.00
#
_symmetry.space_group_name_H-M   'P 1'
#
loop_
_entity.id
_entity.type
_entity.pdbx_description
1 polymer ?
#
loop_
_entity_poly.entity_id
_entity_poly.type
_entity_poly.pdbx_seq_one_letter_code
_entity_poly.pdbx_strand_id
1 'polypeptide(L)'
;MENNYFEQLNSFSKTTSESAKALETINAKVFAQLNQKNMELFNSGIAINTKLVSLLGNTKDVQTLVTEQTQLTSEYTAKVIGMIRDAADILAGSLDDYQTWLEGTLQSATTLTTSNTTA
;
A
#
# COMPACT_ATOMS: atom_id res chain seq x y z
N MET A 1 36.28 25.24 -15.31
CA MET A 1 35.18 24.44 -15.90
C MET A 1 35.08 23.07 -15.24
N GLU A 2 36.17 22.33 -15.00
CA GLU A 2 36.14 21.01 -14.31
C GLU A 2 35.48 21.00 -12.93
N ASN A 3 35.67 22.04 -12.11
CA ASN A 3 35.08 22.11 -10.76
C ASN A 3 33.53 22.13 -10.77
N ASN A 4 32.94 22.73 -11.82
CA ASN A 4 31.49 22.84 -11.99
C ASN A 4 30.89 21.48 -12.43
N TYR A 5 31.65 20.67 -13.19
CA TYR A 5 31.23 19.31 -13.54
C TYR A 5 31.26 18.37 -12.34
N PHE A 6 32.28 18.46 -11.47
CA PHE A 6 32.37 17.63 -10.27
C PHE A 6 31.24 17.93 -9.27
N GLU A 7 30.90 19.21 -9.07
CA GLU A 7 29.78 19.62 -8.22
C GLU A 7 28.43 19.18 -8.80
N GLN A 8 28.23 19.29 -10.11
CA GLN A 8 27.01 18.82 -10.78
C GLN A 8 26.85 17.29 -10.72
N LEU A 9 27.94 16.54 -10.88
CA LEU A 9 27.91 15.08 -10.79
C LEU A 9 27.62 14.61 -9.36
N ASN A 10 28.18 15.31 -8.36
CA ASN A 10 27.92 15.04 -6.95
C ASN A 10 26.47 15.39 -6.57
N SER A 11 25.95 16.53 -7.06
CA SER A 11 24.55 16.91 -6.94
C SER A 11 23.63 15.86 -7.56
N PHE A 12 23.90 15.42 -8.79
CA PHE A 12 23.12 14.39 -9.47
C PHE A 12 23.11 13.06 -8.73
N SER A 13 24.28 12.59 -8.27
CA SER A 13 24.40 11.36 -7.48
C SER A 13 23.59 11.44 -6.19
N LYS A 14 23.68 12.58 -5.49
CA LYS A 14 22.91 12.84 -4.26
C LYS A 14 21.41 12.82 -4.53
N THR A 15 20.95 13.54 -5.55
CA THR A 15 19.53 13.59 -5.91
C THR A 15 18.99 12.26 -6.40
N THR A 16 19.79 11.48 -7.12
CA THR A 16 19.44 10.10 -7.52
C THR A 16 19.30 9.21 -6.30
N SER A 17 20.22 9.30 -5.34
CA SER A 17 20.15 8.57 -4.08
C SER A 17 18.93 8.95 -3.24
N GLU A 18 18.61 10.25 -3.15
CA GLU A 18 17.43 10.76 -2.45
C GLU A 18 16.13 10.31 -3.14
N SER A 19 16.08 10.32 -4.47
CA SER A 19 14.94 9.82 -5.25
C SER A 19 14.74 8.31 -5.06
N ALA A 20 15.83 7.54 -5.00
CA ALA A 20 15.75 6.10 -4.71
C ALA A 20 15.19 5.81 -3.31
N LYS A 21 15.63 6.57 -2.29
CA LYS A 21 15.11 6.47 -0.92
C LYS A 21 13.63 6.87 -0.82
N ALA A 22 13.23 7.90 -1.56
CA ALA A 22 11.83 8.32 -1.63
C ALA A 22 10.95 7.22 -2.23
N LEU A 23 11.39 6.58 -3.31
CA LEU A 23 10.69 5.44 -3.91
C LEU A 23 10.59 4.24 -2.96
N GLU A 24 11.68 3.91 -2.27
CA GLU A 24 11.69 2.86 -1.25
C GLU A 24 10.67 3.14 -0.14
N THR A 25 10.60 4.40 0.32
CA THR A 25 9.65 4.84 1.34
C THR A 25 8.20 4.69 0.88
N ILE A 26 7.89 5.09 -0.36
CA ILE A 26 6.55 4.92 -0.95
C ILE A 26 6.18 3.44 -1.01
N ASN A 27 7.07 2.60 -1.52
CA ASN A 27 6.84 1.16 -1.62
C ASN A 27 6.64 0.51 -0.24
N ALA A 28 7.47 0.88 0.75
CA ALA A 28 7.36 0.37 2.11
C ALA A 28 6.03 0.77 2.77
N LYS A 29 5.58 2.02 2.56
CA LYS A 29 4.28 2.52 3.04
C LYS A 29 3.12 1.73 2.45
N VAL A 30 3.08 1.58 1.12
CA VAL A 30 2.02 0.82 0.43
C VAL A 30 2.03 -0.64 0.90
N PHE A 31 3.20 -1.27 0.98
CA PHE A 31 3.32 -2.65 1.44
C PHE A 31 2.87 -2.82 2.90
N ALA A 32 3.23 -1.89 3.79
CA ALA A 32 2.79 -1.92 5.19
C ALA A 32 1.27 -1.80 5.30
N GLN A 33 0.65 -0.89 4.55
CA GLN A 33 -0.80 -0.72 4.53
C GLN A 33 -1.53 -1.96 4.01
N LEU A 34 -1.04 -2.56 2.91
CA LEU A 34 -1.60 -3.81 2.38
C LEU A 34 -1.42 -4.99 3.36
N ASN A 35 -0.27 -5.11 4.01
CA ASN A 35 -0.05 -6.15 5.02
C ASN A 35 -0.94 -5.98 6.24
N GLN A 36 -1.18 -4.75 6.68
CA GLN A 36 -2.14 -4.48 7.74
C GLN A 36 -3.54 -5.00 7.36
N LYS A 37 -3.98 -4.76 6.12
CA LYS A 37 -5.26 -5.28 5.62
C LYS A 37 -5.31 -6.80 5.51
N ASN A 38 -4.22 -7.44 5.11
CA ASN A 38 -4.11 -8.90 5.12
C ASN A 38 -4.19 -9.47 6.55
N MET A 39 -3.57 -8.83 7.53
CA MET A 39 -3.67 -9.20 8.95
C MET A 39 -5.09 -9.01 9.49
N GLU A 40 -5.78 -7.93 9.12
CA GLU A 40 -7.19 -7.71 9.48
C GLU A 40 -8.09 -8.82 8.93
N LEU A 41 -7.89 -9.25 7.68
CA LEU A 41 -8.61 -10.38 7.10
C LEU A 41 -8.30 -11.69 7.86
N PHE A 42 -7.02 -11.97 8.11
CA PHE A 42 -6.60 -13.16 8.84
C PHE A 42 -7.24 -13.24 10.22
N ASN A 43 -7.19 -12.15 10.99
CA ASN A 43 -7.84 -12.05 12.30
C ASN A 43 -9.36 -12.25 12.20
N SER A 44 -9.98 -11.75 11.14
CA SER A 44 -11.39 -12.01 10.89
C SER A 44 -11.70 -13.48 10.61
N GLY A 45 -10.83 -14.17 9.88
CA GLY A 45 -10.94 -15.61 9.64
C GLY A 45 -10.85 -16.41 10.95
N ILE A 46 -9.93 -16.04 11.85
CA ILE A 46 -9.87 -16.64 13.20
C ILE A 46 -11.18 -16.41 13.96
N ALA A 47 -11.67 -15.16 13.99
CA ALA A 47 -12.91 -14.83 14.70
C ALA A 47 -14.12 -15.60 14.18
N ILE A 48 -14.22 -15.80 12.86
CA ILE A 48 -15.29 -16.60 12.23
C ILE A 48 -15.17 -18.07 12.63
N ASN A 49 -13.96 -18.64 12.61
CA ASN A 49 -13.75 -20.01 13.05
C ASN A 49 -14.13 -20.20 14.53
N THR A 50 -13.78 -19.25 15.40
CA THR A 50 -14.18 -19.25 16.81
C THR A 50 -15.70 -19.18 16.96
N LYS A 51 -16.39 -18.29 16.21
CA LYS A 51 -17.86 -18.22 16.20
C LYS A 51 -18.48 -19.54 15.72
N LEU A 52 -17.94 -20.15 14.66
CA LEU A 52 -18.43 -21.42 14.11
C LEU A 52 -18.32 -22.57 15.12
N VAL A 53 -17.17 -22.68 15.80
CA VAL A 53 -16.96 -23.70 16.86
C VAL A 53 -17.95 -23.49 18.01
N SER A 54 -18.18 -22.24 18.42
CA SER A 54 -19.18 -21.90 19.45
C SER A 54 -20.60 -22.28 19.03
N LEU A 55 -20.96 -21.99 17.77
CA LEU A 55 -22.27 -22.33 17.20
C LEU A 55 -22.52 -23.84 17.21
N LEU A 56 -21.54 -24.64 16.79
CA LEU A 56 -21.62 -26.09 16.79
C LEU A 56 -21.69 -26.69 18.20
N GLY A 57 -21.03 -26.05 19.18
CA GLY A 57 -21.03 -26.51 20.58
C GLY A 57 -22.30 -26.16 21.37
N ASN A 58 -22.97 -25.05 21.02
CA ASN A 58 -24.03 -24.47 21.84
C ASN A 58 -25.45 -24.61 21.26
N THR A 59 -25.60 -24.93 19.97
CA THR A 59 -26.90 -24.85 19.30
C THR A 59 -27.49 -26.23 19.07
N LYS A 60 -28.66 -26.51 19.67
CA LYS A 60 -29.41 -27.77 19.45
C LYS A 60 -30.43 -27.69 18.31
N ASP A 61 -30.67 -26.49 17.78
CA ASP A 61 -31.65 -26.22 16.74
C ASP A 61 -30.98 -25.96 15.39
N VAL A 62 -31.40 -26.72 14.38
CA VAL A 62 -30.89 -26.65 13.00
C VAL A 62 -31.27 -25.33 12.34
N GLN A 63 -32.43 -24.75 12.67
CA GLN A 63 -32.88 -23.50 12.06
C GLN A 63 -32.04 -22.31 12.53
N THR A 64 -31.68 -22.29 13.81
CA THR A 64 -30.72 -21.32 14.38
C THR A 64 -29.34 -21.47 13.74
N LEU A 65 -28.84 -22.70 13.54
CA LEU A 65 -27.57 -22.96 12.86
C LEU A 65 -27.51 -22.39 11.44
N VAL A 66 -28.56 -22.60 10.63
CA VAL A 66 -28.62 -22.10 9.24
C VAL A 66 -28.65 -20.57 9.19
N THR A 67 -29.40 -19.94 10.10
CA THR A 67 -29.51 -18.48 10.19
C THR A 67 -28.17 -17.86 10.52
N GLU A 68 -27.51 -18.38 11.55
CA GLU A 68 -26.21 -17.91 12.02
C GLU A 68 -25.08 -18.18 11.01
N GLN A 69 -25.12 -19.33 10.32
CA GLN A 69 -24.17 -19.62 9.24
C GLN A 69 -24.33 -18.64 8.06
N THR A 70 -25.57 -18.32 7.67
CA THR A 70 -25.85 -17.32 6.62
C THR A 70 -25.34 -15.95 7.01
N GLN A 71 -25.55 -15.55 8.27
CA GLN A 71 -25.06 -14.29 8.81
C GLN A 71 -23.51 -14.25 8.83
N LEU A 72 -22.86 -15.32 9.28
CA LEU A 72 -21.40 -15.45 9.25
C LEU A 72 -20.83 -15.35 7.84
N THR A 73 -21.45 -16.02 6.86
CA THR A 73 -21.05 -15.91 5.45
C THR A 73 -21.21 -14.48 4.94
N SER A 74 -22.34 -13.83 5.23
CA SER A 74 -22.56 -12.43 4.84
C SER A 74 -21.55 -11.47 5.46
N GLU A 75 -21.26 -11.61 6.76
CA GLU A 75 -20.24 -10.84 7.48
C GLU A 75 -18.85 -11.02 6.86
N TYR A 76 -18.47 -12.26 6.52
CA TYR A 76 -17.19 -12.55 5.87
C TYR A 76 -17.11 -11.95 4.47
N THR A 77 -18.14 -12.13 3.65
CA THR A 77 -18.19 -11.58 2.29
C THR A 77 -18.12 -10.05 2.32
N ALA A 78 -18.83 -9.39 3.24
CA ALA A 78 -18.76 -7.95 3.40
C ALA A 78 -17.34 -7.48 3.75
N LYS A 79 -16.64 -8.20 4.63
CA LYS A 79 -15.23 -7.89 4.97
C LYS A 79 -14.27 -8.09 3.81
N VAL A 80 -14.43 -9.15 3.03
CA VAL A 80 -13.61 -9.38 1.83
C VAL A 80 -13.80 -8.25 0.82
N ILE A 81 -15.06 -7.85 0.56
CA ILE A 81 -15.37 -6.74 -0.35
C ILE A 81 -14.82 -5.41 0.21
N GLY A 82 -14.94 -5.18 1.52
CA GLY A 82 -14.36 -4.02 2.18
C GLY A 82 -12.84 -3.95 2.01
N MET A 83 -12.14 -5.07 2.20
CA MET A 83 -10.69 -5.13 2.02
C MET A 83 -10.27 -4.90 0.56
N ILE A 84 -11.03 -5.39 -0.41
CA ILE A 84 -10.77 -5.10 -1.83
C ILE A 84 -10.89 -3.59 -2.12
N ARG A 85 -11.91 -2.93 -1.55
CA ARG A 85 -12.06 -1.47 -1.66
C ARG A 85 -10.93 -0.72 -0.99
N ASP A 86 -10.60 -1.08 0.24
CA ASP A 86 -9.49 -0.47 0.99
C ASP A 86 -8.15 -0.63 0.24
N ALA A 87 -7.91 -1.79 -0.37
CA ALA A 87 -6.72 -2.03 -1.18
C ALA A 87 -6.70 -1.16 -2.44
N ALA A 88 -7.86 -1.00 -3.11
CA ALA A 88 -7.98 -0.07 -4.24
C ALA A 88 -7.74 1.38 -3.81
N ASP A 89 -8.24 1.79 -2.65
CA ASP A 89 -8.03 3.14 -2.09
C ASP A 89 -6.57 3.38 -1.70
N ILE A 90 -5.88 2.38 -1.13
CA ILE A 90 -4.43 2.44 -0.86
C ILE A 90 -3.64 2.66 -2.15
N LEU A 91 -3.96 1.90 -3.20
CA LEU A 91 -3.28 2.03 -4.49
C LEU A 91 -3.60 3.38 -5.15
N ALA A 92 -4.87 3.81 -5.13
CA ALA A 92 -5.28 5.10 -5.65
C ALA A 92 -4.65 6.27 -4.87
N GLY A 93 -4.53 6.16 -3.55
CA GLY A 93 -3.85 7.15 -2.71
C GLY A 93 -2.34 7.20 -2.95
N SER A 94 -1.73 6.07 -3.35
CA SER A 94 -0.30 6.02 -3.67
C SER A 94 0.05 6.63 -5.04
N LEU A 95 -0.94 6.80 -5.94
CA LEU A 95 -0.72 7.40 -7.26
C LEU A 95 -0.18 8.83 -7.16
N ASP A 96 -0.69 9.62 -6.23
CA ASP A 96 -0.23 10.99 -5.96
C ASP A 96 1.21 11.01 -5.42
N ASP A 97 1.54 10.07 -4.52
CA ASP A 97 2.90 9.89 -4.00
C ASP A 97 3.89 9.54 -5.14
N TYR A 98 3.51 8.65 -6.06
CA TYR A 98 4.33 8.30 -7.24
C TYR A 98 4.43 9.43 -8.26
N GLN A 99 3.35 10.20 -8.48
CA GLN A 99 3.37 11.38 -9.36
C GLN A 99 4.30 12.44 -8.80
N THR A 100 4.19 12.75 -7.51
CA THR A 100 5.07 13.69 -6.82
C THR A 100 6.53 13.26 -6.88
N TRP A 101 6.81 11.96 -6.66
CA TRP A 101 8.15 11.40 -6.81
C TRP A 101 8.70 11.55 -8.24
N LEU A 102 7.87 11.27 -9.25
CA LEU A 102 8.26 11.39 -10.66
C LEU A 102 8.54 12.84 -11.05
N GLU A 103 7.67 13.78 -10.64
CA GLU A 103 7.85 15.21 -10.89
C GLU A 103 9.13 15.74 -10.23
N GLY A 104 9.39 15.38 -8.98
CA GLY A 104 10.62 15.76 -8.27
C GLY A 104 11.89 15.20 -8.94
N THR A 105 11.81 13.97 -9.44
CA THR A 105 12.91 13.32 -10.17
C THR A 105 13.17 14.03 -11.52
N LEU A 106 12.11 14.37 -12.26
CA LEU A 106 12.21 15.06 -13.56
C LEU A 106 12.71 16.50 -13.43
N GLN A 107 12.28 17.26 -12.43
CA GLN A 107 12.81 18.60 -12.14
C GLN A 107 14.32 18.56 -11.86
N SER A 108 14.75 17.54 -11.12
CA SER A 108 16.16 17.32 -10.82
C SER A 108 16.99 16.96 -12.05
N ALA A 109 16.42 16.18 -12.98
CA ALA A 109 17.08 15.81 -14.24
C ALA A 109 17.14 16.97 -15.26
N THR A 110 16.12 17.84 -15.29
CA THR A 110 16.07 19.00 -16.22
C THR A 110 17.06 20.10 -15.84
N THR A 111 17.37 20.23 -14.55
CA THR A 111 18.41 21.15 -14.04
C THR A 111 19.81 20.84 -14.61
N LEU A 112 20.07 19.59 -15.00
CA LEU A 112 21.33 19.14 -15.64
C LEU A 112 21.39 19.42 -17.15
N THR A 113 20.25 19.46 -17.84
CA THR A 113 20.22 19.62 -19.30
C THR A 113 20.25 21.09 -19.72
N THR A 114 19.65 21.99 -18.94
CA THR A 114 19.66 23.44 -19.20
C THR A 114 21.02 24.09 -18.90
N SER A 115 21.78 23.57 -17.92
CA SER A 115 23.13 24.05 -17.63
C SER A 115 24.17 23.65 -18.71
N ASN A 116 23.86 22.67 -19.55
CA ASN A 116 24.68 22.24 -20.70
C ASN A 116 24.39 23.02 -22.01
N THR A 117 23.34 23.85 -22.06
CA THR A 117 22.97 24.59 -23.29
C THR A 117 23.32 26.09 -23.25
N THR A 118 23.77 26.60 -22.11
CA THR A 118 24.18 28.01 -21.93
C THR A 118 25.68 28.20 -21.64
N ALA A 119 26.52 27.20 -21.97
CA ALA A 119 27.98 27.28 -21.90
C ALA A 119 28.60 27.38 -23.30
#